data_AF-A0A7Y2UW24-F1
#
_entry.id   AF-A0A7Y2UW24-F1
#
_cell.length_a   1.000
_cell.length_b   1.000
_cell.length_c   1.000
_cell.angle_alpha   90.00
_cell.angle_beta   90.00
_cell.angle_gamma   90.00
#
_symmetry.space_group_name_H-M   'P 1'
#
loop_
_entity.id
_entity.type
_entity.pdbx_description
1 polymer ?
#
loop_
_entity_poly.entity_id
_entity_poly.type
_entity_poly.pdbx_seq_one_letter_code
_entity_poly.pdbx_strand_id
1 'polypeptide(L)' 'KEMEQIVFSGTKLNIAYWIDEILDEDQQEEIHEYFLDAESDDIEEALKEFNGDYEDEELRLYRLKFMSEVAN' A
#
# COMPACT_ATOMS: atom_id res chain seq x y z
N LYS A 1 4.83 -17.30 -1.84
CA LYS A 1 5.29 -17.94 -0.58
C LYS A 1 6.82 -18.03 -0.43
N GLU A 2 7.62 -17.31 -1.23
CA GLU A 2 9.06 -17.08 -0.97
C GLU A 2 9.35 -15.58 -0.72
N MET A 3 8.56 -14.66 -1.32
CA MET A 3 8.64 -13.22 -1.05
C MET A 3 8.49 -12.87 0.44
N GLU A 4 7.53 -13.49 1.13
CA GLU A 4 7.29 -13.26 2.57
C GLU A 4 8.49 -13.62 3.46
N GLN A 5 9.36 -14.56 3.06
CA GLN A 5 10.51 -14.98 3.87
C GLN A 5 11.74 -14.09 3.70
N ILE A 6 11.93 -13.48 2.53
CA ILE A 6 13.05 -12.57 2.27
C ILE A 6 12.85 -11.24 3.02
N VAL A 7 11.59 -10.83 3.19
CA VAL A 7 11.18 -9.60 3.87
C VAL A 7 11.61 -9.51 5.34
N PHE A 8 11.74 -10.65 6.05
CA PHE A 8 12.00 -10.68 7.49
C PHE A 8 13.50 -10.75 7.88
N SER A 9 14.43 -10.88 6.93
CA SER A 9 15.83 -11.25 7.22
C SER A 9 16.78 -10.09 7.60
N GLY A 10 16.30 -8.90 7.94
CA GLY A 10 17.12 -7.94 8.69
C GLY A 10 17.86 -6.85 7.91
N THR A 11 17.42 -6.53 6.70
CA THR A 11 17.52 -5.14 6.21
C THR A 11 16.16 -4.53 6.45
N LYS A 12 16.05 -3.39 7.16
CA LYS A 12 14.78 -2.65 7.30
C LYS A 12 14.10 -2.64 5.94
N LEU A 13 12.98 -3.36 5.81
CA LEU A 13 12.24 -3.42 4.56
C LEU A 13 11.85 -1.98 4.23
N ASN A 14 12.50 -1.40 3.23
CA ASN A 14 12.09 -0.10 2.75
C ASN A 14 10.84 -0.36 1.91
N ILE A 15 9.68 -0.43 2.58
CA ILE A 15 8.37 -0.62 1.92
C ILE A 15 8.22 0.41 0.81
N ALA A 16 8.71 1.64 0.99
CA ALA A 16 8.72 2.68 -0.04
C ALA A 16 9.45 2.23 -1.32
N TYR A 17 10.62 1.61 -1.23
CA TYR A 17 11.32 1.11 -2.42
C TYR A 17 10.50 0.06 -3.17
N TRP A 18 9.81 -0.81 -2.44
CA TRP A 18 8.94 -1.80 -3.08
C TRP A 18 7.71 -1.16 -3.72
N ILE A 19 7.11 -0.17 -3.07
CA ILE A 19 5.98 0.60 -3.61
C ILE A 19 6.40 1.29 -4.91
N ASP A 20 7.56 1.96 -4.91
CA ASP A 20 8.09 2.68 -6.08
C ASP A 20 8.38 1.77 -7.28
N GLU A 21 8.54 0.46 -7.06
CA GLU A 21 8.75 -0.53 -8.15
C GLU A 21 7.45 -1.08 -8.72
N ILE A 22 6.33 -1.01 -7.97
CA ILE A 22 5.03 -1.60 -8.37
C ILE A 22 3.99 -0.55 -8.75
N LEU A 23 4.05 0.64 -8.16
CA LEU A 23 3.11 1.73 -8.36
C LEU A 23 3.88 2.97 -8.81
N ASP A 24 3.44 3.59 -9.91
CA ASP A 24 3.98 4.86 -10.36
C ASP A 24 3.56 6.03 -9.44
N GLU A 25 4.15 7.21 -9.64
CA GLU A 25 3.88 8.38 -8.79
C GLU A 25 2.40 8.80 -8.81
N ASP A 26 1.74 8.72 -9.97
CA ASP A 26 0.34 9.12 -10.13
C ASP A 26 -0.58 8.16 -9.37
N GLN A 27 -0.33 6.85 -9.49
CA GLN A 27 -1.04 5.81 -8.75
C GLN A 27 -0.81 5.92 -7.23
N GLN A 28 0.42 6.18 -6.82
CA GLN A 28 0.75 6.38 -5.42
C GLN A 28 0.05 7.60 -4.83
N GLU A 29 -0.05 8.70 -5.58
CA GLU A 29 -0.78 9.91 -5.17
C GLU A 29 -2.27 9.63 -5.03
N GLU A 30 -2.88 8.96 -6.01
CA GLU A 30 -4.31 8.62 -5.98
C GLU A 30 -4.66 7.75 -4.76
N ILE A 31 -3.90 6.69 -4.50
CA ILE A 31 -4.14 5.81 -3.35
C ILE A 31 -3.88 6.56 -2.04
N HIS A 32 -2.92 7.50 -2.02
CA HIS A 32 -2.67 8.35 -0.84
C HIS A 32 -3.87 9.24 -0.51
N GLU A 33 -4.38 9.96 -1.51
CA GLU A 33 -5.52 10.86 -1.36
C GLU A 33 -6.76 10.09 -0.89
N TYR A 34 -7.00 8.90 -1.46
CA TYR A 34 -8.06 8.02 -0.98
C TYR A 34 -7.94 7.72 0.52
N PHE A 35 -6.76 7.26 1.00
CA PHE A 35 -6.61 6.91 2.42
C PHE A 35 -6.56 8.12 3.36
N LEU A 36 -6.24 9.33 2.88
CA LEU A 36 -6.36 10.56 3.66
C LEU A 36 -7.83 10.93 3.94
N ASP A 37 -8.69 10.75 2.94
CA ASP A 37 -10.11 11.13 3.02
C ASP A 37 -11.01 9.98 3.53
N ALA A 38 -10.54 8.74 3.48
CA ALA A 38 -11.30 7.58 3.92
C ALA A 38 -11.59 7.63 5.43
N GLU A 39 -12.84 7.33 5.81
CA GLU A 39 -13.26 7.23 7.22
C GLU A 39 -12.71 5.97 7.91
N SER A 40 -12.23 5.01 7.13
CA SER A 40 -11.81 3.68 7.55
C SER A 40 -10.62 3.22 6.69
N ASP A 41 -9.76 2.41 7.28
CA ASP A 41 -8.67 1.75 6.57
C ASP A 41 -9.06 0.34 6.11
N ASP A 42 -10.33 0.03 5.98
CA ASP A 42 -10.77 -1.29 5.54
C ASP A 42 -10.33 -1.55 4.09
N ILE A 43 -9.59 -2.65 3.90
CA ILE A 43 -9.07 -3.02 2.58
C ILE A 43 -10.17 -3.44 1.60
N GLU A 44 -11.26 -4.05 2.09
CA GLU A 44 -12.38 -4.42 1.23
C GLU A 44 -13.15 -3.20 0.74
N GLU A 45 -13.16 -2.11 1.49
CA GLU A 45 -13.73 -0.83 1.04
C GLU A 45 -12.86 -0.20 -0.04
N ALA A 46 -11.54 -0.16 0.16
CA ALA A 46 -10.60 0.34 -0.84
C ALA A 46 -10.70 -0.44 -2.17
N LEU A 47 -10.72 -1.77 -2.10
CA LEU A 47 -10.86 -2.62 -3.29
C LEU A 47 -12.15 -2.37 -4.07
N LYS A 48 -13.25 -2.05 -3.37
CA LYS A 48 -14.52 -1.70 -4.01
C LYS A 48 -14.46 -0.32 -4.64
N GLU A 49 -13.84 0.66 -3.98
CA GLU A 49 -13.73 2.03 -4.51
C GLU A 49 -12.96 2.05 -5.83
N PHE A 50 -11.81 1.38 -5.85
CA PHE A 50 -10.96 1.31 -7.03
C PHE A 50 -11.44 0.34 -8.11
N ASN A 51 -12.55 -0.39 -7.90
CA ASN A 51 -13.20 -1.23 -8.92
C ASN A 51 -12.27 -2.17 -9.74
N GLY A 52 -11.17 -2.63 -9.15
CA GLY A 52 -10.19 -3.51 -9.81
C GLY A 52 -9.13 -2.78 -10.64
N ASP A 53 -9.01 -1.46 -10.52
CA ASP A 53 -7.92 -0.66 -11.10
C ASP A 53 -6.55 -0.99 -10.47
N TYR A 54 -6.58 -1.56 -9.25
CA TYR A 54 -5.41 -2.03 -8.50
C TYR A 54 -5.57 -3.48 -8.05
N GLU A 55 -4.45 -4.19 -7.98
CA GLU A 55 -4.39 -5.51 -7.37
C GLU A 55 -4.53 -5.43 -5.84
N ASP A 56 -5.07 -6.50 -5.23
CA ASP A 56 -5.22 -6.58 -3.76
C ASP A 56 -3.88 -6.42 -3.02
N GLU A 57 -2.79 -6.90 -3.60
CA GLU A 57 -1.46 -6.77 -3.02
C GLU A 57 -0.95 -5.32 -3.05
N GLU A 58 -1.19 -4.57 -4.13
CA GLU A 58 -0.79 -3.17 -4.29
C GLU A 58 -1.45 -2.28 -3.24
N LEU A 59 -2.78 -2.38 -3.09
CA LEU A 59 -3.53 -1.60 -2.11
C LEU A 59 -3.15 -1.97 -0.67
N ARG A 60 -2.89 -3.24 -0.39
CA ARG A 60 -2.44 -3.67 0.96
C ARG A 60 -1.07 -3.13 1.31
N LEU A 61 -0.12 -3.16 0.38
CA LEU A 61 1.22 -2.64 0.58
C LEU A 61 1.18 -1.13 0.80
N TYR A 62 0.42 -0.41 -0.03
CA TYR A 62 0.27 1.04 0.11
C TYR A 62 -0.39 1.43 1.42
N ARG A 63 -1.47 0.74 1.81
CA ARG A 63 -2.13 0.93 3.11
C ARG A 63 -1.15 0.80 4.27
N LEU A 64 -0.24 -0.19 4.23
CA LEU A 64 0.78 -0.39 5.26
C LEU A 64 1.78 0.77 5.32
N LYS A 65 2.22 1.28 4.16
CA LYS A 65 3.04 2.50 4.06
C LYS A 65 2.31 3.68 4.68
N PHE A 66 1.08 3.94 4.24
CA PHE A 66 0.25 5.05 4.70
C PHE A 66 0.08 5.05 6.22
N MET A 67 -0.26 3.91 6.82
CA MET A 67 -0.38 3.79 8.28
C MET A 67 0.93 4.04 9.01
N SER A 68 2.06 3.64 8.43
CA SER A 68 3.37 3.92 9.01
C SER A 68 3.75 5.41 8.95
N GLU A 69 3.23 6.16 7.99
CA GLU A 69 3.55 7.58 7.75
C GLU A 69 2.60 8.53 8.49
N VAL A 70 1.30 8.23 8.51
CA VAL A 70 0.24 9.14 8.98
C VAL A 70 -0.27 8.81 10.38
N ALA A 71 -0.24 7.53 10.80
CA ALA A 71 -0.80 7.09 12.08
C ALA A 71 0.23 6.99 13.24
N ASN A 72 1.47 7.45 13.03
CA ASN A 72 2.51 7.54 14.08
C ASN A 72 2.42 8.82 14.92
#